data_AF-A0AAJ5X481-F1
#
_entry.id   AF-A0AAJ5X481-F1
#
_cell.length_a   1.000
_cell.length_b   1.000
_cell.length_c   1.000
_cell.angle_alpha   90.00
_cell.angle_beta   90.00
_cell.angle_gamma   90.00
#
_symmetry.space_group_name_H-M   'P 1'
#
loop_
_entity.id
_entity.type
_entity.pdbx_description
1 polymer ?
#
loop_
_entity_poly.entity_id
_entity_poly.type
_entity_poly.pdbx_seq_one_letter_code
_entity_poly.pdbx_strand_id
1 'polypeptide(L)' 'MADPTQVRILHARSGVILEQRDARFAVVSLRAEAPTLFDDEGRARQAFDTEVARVESDPELMSRLGGA' A
#
# COMPACT_ATOMS: atom_id res chain seq x y z
N MET A 1 -9.71 -14.33 19.75
CA MET A 1 -8.51 -14.80 19.04
C MET A 1 -7.73 -13.56 18.67
N ALA A 2 -6.55 -13.37 19.25
CA ALA A 2 -5.73 -12.21 18.95
C ALA A 2 -5.20 -12.34 17.52
N ASP A 3 -5.46 -11.33 16.70
CA ASP A 3 -4.98 -11.20 15.34
C ASP A 3 -3.46 -11.51 15.30
N PRO A 4 -3.01 -12.51 14.52
CA PRO A 4 -1.58 -12.77 14.36
C PRO A 4 -0.95 -11.49 13.83
N THR A 5 0.04 -10.97 14.55
CA THR A 5 0.65 -9.63 14.39
C THR A 5 0.75 -9.21 12.91
N GLN A 6 -0.25 -8.47 12.41
CA GLN A 6 -0.26 -7.98 11.03
C GLN A 6 0.67 -6.78 10.96
N VAL A 7 1.86 -6.96 10.38
CA VAL A 7 2.76 -5.83 10.09
C VAL A 7 2.10 -4.99 9.01
N ARG A 8 1.80 -3.73 9.34
CA ARG A 8 1.16 -2.77 8.46
C ARG A 8 2.06 -1.56 8.29
N ILE A 9 2.50 -1.31 7.06
CA ILE A 9 3.29 -0.15 6.69
C ILE A 9 2.39 0.80 5.91
N LEU A 10 2.10 1.96 6.49
CA LEU A 10 1.29 3.00 5.85
C LEU A 10 2.23 4.11 5.34
N HIS A 11 2.14 4.40 4.05
CA HIS A 11 2.68 5.63 3.47
C HIS A 11 1.60 6.69 3.42
N ALA A 12 1.44 7.45 4.51
CA ALA A 12 0.35 8.41 4.70
C ALA A 12 0.26 9.45 3.57
N ARG A 13 1.41 9.84 3.00
CA ARG A 13 1.48 10.83 1.92
C ARG A 13 0.85 10.33 0.62
N SER A 14 1.00 9.05 0.30
CA SER A 14 0.46 8.46 -0.93
C SER A 14 -0.83 7.67 -0.70
N GLY A 15 -1.21 7.40 0.55
CA GLY A 15 -2.36 6.56 0.86
C GLY A 15 -2.16 5.10 0.46
N VAL A 16 -0.91 4.63 0.38
CA VAL A 16 -0.57 3.24 0.06
C VAL A 16 -0.20 2.52 1.34
N ILE A 17 -0.71 1.30 1.50
CA ILE A 17 -0.53 0.45 2.68
C ILE A 17 0.03 -0.89 2.20
N LEU A 18 1.08 -1.37 2.86
CA LEU A 18 1.56 -2.74 2.74
C LEU A 18 1.18 -3.49 4.03
N GLU A 19 0.37 -4.52 3.90
CA GLU A 19 -0.09 -5.36 4.99
C GLU A 19 0.50 -6.76 4.85
N GLN A 20 1.06 -7.30 5.91
CA GLN A 20 1.37 -8.73 6.02
C GLN A 20 0.21 -9.44 6.70
N ARG A 21 -0.42 -10.38 6.01
CA ARG A 21 -1.54 -11.20 6.50
C ARG A 21 -1.12 -12.67 6.49
N ASP A 22 -0.87 -13.21 7.68
CA ASP A 22 -0.39 -14.59 7.86
C ASP A 22 0.86 -14.87 7.01
N ALA A 23 0.71 -15.62 5.91
CA ALA A 23 1.78 -16.01 5.01
C ALA A 23 1.82 -15.21 3.68
N ARG A 24 0.99 -14.18 3.55
CA ARG A 24 0.87 -13.37 2.33
C ARG A 24 1.02 -11.89 2.63
N PHE A 25 1.28 -11.14 1.57
CA PHE A 25 1.39 -9.70 1.60
C PHE A 25 0.30 -9.09 0.74
N ALA A 26 -0.28 -7.99 1.19
CA ALA A 26 -1.30 -7.26 0.48
C ALA A 26 -0.86 -5.80 0.36
N VAL A 27 -0.82 -5.28 -0.87
CA VAL A 27 -0.66 -3.86 -1.12
C VAL A 27 -2.04 -3.27 -1.35
N VAL A 28 -2.48 -2.43 -0.42
CA VAL A 28 -3.75 -1.71 -0.48
C VAL A 28 -3.43 -0.26 -0.79
N SER A 29 -3.88 0.23 -1.93
CA SER A 29 -3.87 1.66 -2.23
C SER A 29 -5.27 2.19 -2.00
N LEU A 30 -5.41 3.37 -1.40
CA LEU A 30 -6.71 4.05 -1.27
C LEU A 30 -7.42 4.29 -2.62
N ARG A 31 -6.73 4.04 -3.74
CA ARG A 31 -7.23 4.16 -5.11
C ARG A 31 -7.53 2.84 -5.79
N ALA A 32 -6.91 1.75 -5.34
CA ALA A 32 -7.14 0.45 -5.94
C ALA A 32 -8.45 -0.10 -5.38
N GLU A 33 -9.41 -0.39 -6.27
CA GLU A 33 -10.68 -0.99 -5.88
C GLU A 33 -10.49 -2.33 -5.15
N ALA A 34 -9.39 -3.03 -5.44
CA ALA A 34 -9.02 -4.27 -4.77
C ALA A 34 -7.56 -4.25 -4.30
N PRO A 35 -7.26 -4.87 -3.15
CA PRO A 35 -5.89 -5.06 -2.68
C PRO A 35 -5.13 -6.03 -3.58
N THR A 36 -3.89 -5.71 -3.91
CA THR A 36 -3.03 -6.59 -4.70
C THR A 36 -2.32 -7.55 -3.76
N LEU A 37 -2.53 -8.86 -3.97
CA LEU A 37 -1.96 -9.91 -3.13
C LEU A 37 -0.64 -10.44 -3.72
N PHE A 38 0.30 -10.74 -2.84
CA PHE A 38 1.61 -11.28 -3.17
C PHE A 38 1.97 -12.38 -2.16
N ASP A 39 2.56 -13.47 -2.65
CA ASP A 39 3.08 -14.55 -1.80
C ASP A 39 4.53 -14.31 -1.35
N ASP A 40 5.17 -13.25 -1.84
CA ASP A 40 6.57 -12.90 -1.57
C ASP A 40 6.71 -11.46 -1.05
N GLU A 41 7.48 -11.28 0.02
CA GLU A 41 7.68 -9.98 0.67
C GLU A 41 8.39 -8.99 -0.26
N GLY A 42 9.43 -9.46 -0.98
CA GLY A 42 10.23 -8.62 -1.86
C GLY A 42 9.40 -8.08 -3.02
N ARG A 43 8.54 -8.93 -3.60
CA ARG A 43 7.56 -8.54 -4.63
C ARG A 43 6.56 -7.51 -4.07
N ALA A 44 6.03 -7.76 -2.87
CA ALA A 44 5.05 -6.87 -2.25
C ALA A 44 5.65 -5.50 -1.91
N ARG A 45 6.89 -5.48 -1.41
CA ARG A 45 7.64 -4.26 -1.10
C ARG A 45 7.93 -3.48 -2.38
N GLN A 46 8.40 -4.14 -3.43
CA GLN A 46 8.64 -3.50 -4.73
C GLN A 46 7.35 -2.90 -5.31
N ALA A 47 6.22 -3.63 -5.23
CA ALA A 47 4.93 -3.13 -5.68
C ALA A 47 4.46 -1.93 -4.85
N PHE A 48 4.66 -1.97 -3.53
CA PHE A 48 4.40 -0.85 -2.63
C PHE A 48 5.21 0.39 -3.02
N ASP A 49 6.54 0.28 -3.14
CA ASP A 49 7.41 1.40 -3.52
C ASP A 49 7.07 1.96 -4.91
N THR A 50 6.71 1.09 -5.87
CA THR A 50 6.29 1.50 -7.21
C THR A 50 4.99 2.31 -7.17
N GLU A 51 4.00 1.87 -6.38
CA GLU A 51 2.74 2.58 -6.23
C GLU A 51 2.93 3.90 -5.48
N VAL A 52 3.78 3.93 -4.45
CA VAL A 52 4.16 5.17 -3.76
C VAL A 52 4.78 6.16 -4.76
N ALA A 53 5.77 5.73 -5.53
CA ALA A 53 6.45 6.59 -6.50
C ALA A 53 5.50 7.08 -7.60
N ARG A 54 4.57 6.25 -8.09
CA ARG A 54 3.53 6.67 -9.02
C ARG A 54 2.63 7.75 -8.44
N VAL A 55 2.19 7.56 -7.20
CA VAL A 55 1.31 8.51 -6.52
C VAL A 55 2.04 9.83 -6.26
N GLU A 56 3.31 9.79 -5.86
CA GLU A 56 4.13 10.99 -5.64
C GLU A 56 4.51 11.70 -6.93
N SER A 57 4.70 10.97 -8.02
CA SER A 57 5.02 11.54 -9.33
C SER A 57 3.82 12.18 -10.01
N ASP A 58 2.59 11.91 -9.55
CA ASP A 58 1.38 12.42 -10.16
C ASP A 58 0.79 13.58 -9.32
N PRO A 59 0.87 14.82 -9.82
CA PRO A 59 0.44 16.00 -9.07
C PRO A 59 -1.08 16.12 -8.92
N GLU A 60 -1.88 15.55 -9.83
CA GLU A 60 -3.35 15.52 -9.68
C GLU A 60 -3.74 14.57 -8.55
N LEU A 61 -3.04 13.44 -8.50
CA LEU A 61 -3.16 12.43 -7.48
C LEU A 61 -2.73 12.95 -6.10
N MET A 62 -1.64 13.72 -6.01
CA MET A 62 -1.23 14.43 -4.78
C MET A 62 -2.27 15.48 -4.35
N SER A 63 -2.84 16.24 -5.30
CA SER A 63 -3.87 17.24 -4.99
C SER A 63 -5.14 16.62 -4.43
N ARG A 64 -5.54 15.42 -4.86
CA ARG A 64 -6.69 14.70 -4.28
C ARG A 64 -6.45 14.20 -2.86
N LEU A 65 -5.20 13.93 -2.49
CA LEU A 65 -4.82 13.47 -1.16
C LEU A 65 -4.58 14.63 -0.18
N GLY A 66 -4.11 15.78 -0.68
CA GLY A 66 -3.86 16.99 0.12
C GLY A 66 -4.96 18.06 0.04
N GLY A 67 -5.99 17.86 -0.77
CA GLY A 67 -7.05 18.83 -1.04
C GLY A 67 -8.32 18.55 -0.24
N ALA A 68 -8.33 18.97 1.02
CA ALA A 68 -9.53 19.30 1.80
C ALA A 68 -9.25 20.58 2.60
#